data_AF-A0A2D7BZN6-F1
#
_entry.id   AF-A0A2D7BZN6-F1
#
_cell.length_a   1.000
_cell.length_b   1.000
_cell.length_c   1.000
_cell.angle_alpha   90.00
_cell.angle_beta   90.00
_cell.angle_gamma   90.00
#
_symmetry.space_group_name_H-M   'P 1'
#
loop_
_entity.id
_entity.type
_entity.pdbx_description
1 polymer ?
#
loop_
_entity_poly.entity_id
_entity_poly.type
_entity_poly.pdbx_seq_one_letter_code
_entity_poly.pdbx_strand_id
1 'polypeptide(L)' 'MHYLLEALIKKLEGEIAVAKANVDVYVKGSVGIGEHPDIVEAVETQINKIAEAEDKIEAIHSHFGWKNKIKDK' A
#
# COMPACT_ATOMS: atom_id res chain seq x y z
N MET A 1 -4.76 -6.46 22.37
CA MET A 1 -4.62 -5.89 21.02
C MET A 1 -5.87 -5.09 20.74
N HIS A 2 -5.77 -3.89 20.16
CA HIS A 2 -6.94 -3.12 19.77
C HIS A 2 -7.43 -3.67 18.43
N TYR A 3 -8.44 -4.55 18.46
CA TYR A 3 -8.94 -5.28 17.27
C TYR A 3 -9.25 -4.35 16.09
N LEU A 4 -9.76 -3.14 16.36
CA LEU A 4 -10.08 -2.15 15.34
C LEU A 4 -8.84 -1.61 14.62
N LEU A 5 -7.74 -1.36 15.34
CA LEU A 5 -6.49 -0.88 14.75
C LEU A 5 -5.81 -1.98 13.93
N GLU A 6 -5.86 -3.23 14.41
CA GLU A 6 -5.36 -4.38 13.66
C GLU A 6 -6.14 -4.60 12.36
N ALA A 7 -7.47 -4.50 12.41
CA ALA A 7 -8.33 -4.61 11.23
C ALA A 7 -8.03 -3.48 10.21
N LEU A 8 -7.79 -2.26 10.69
CA LEU A 8 -7.42 -1.13 9.84
C LEU A 8 -6.05 -1.33 9.17
N ILE A 9 -5.03 -1.77 9.91
CA ILE A 9 -3.70 -2.08 9.36
C ILE A 9 -3.83 -3.12 8.24
N LYS A 10 -4.54 -4.22 8.47
CA LYS A 10 -4.75 -5.27 7.45
C LYS A 10 -5.44 -4.75 6.19
N LYS A 11 -6.42 -3.84 6.34
CA LYS A 11 -7.07 -3.17 5.20
C LYS A 11 -6.07 -2.33 4.41
N LEU A 12 -5.24 -1.54 5.09
CA LEU A 12 -4.22 -0.69 4.46
C LEU A 12 -3.14 -1.52 3.76
N GLU A 13 -2.69 -2.62 4.36
CA GLU A 13 -1.77 -3.58 3.72
C GLU A 13 -2.38 -4.18 2.44
N GLY A 14 -3.68 -4.50 2.46
CA GLY A 14 -4.41 -4.93 1.28
C GLY A 14 -4.47 -3.86 0.18
N GLU A 15 -4.70 -2.60 0.54
CA GLU A 15 -4.68 -1.47 -0.40
C GLU A 15 -3.30 -1.29 -1.05
N ILE A 16 -2.23 -1.40 -0.27
CA ILE A 16 -0.85 -1.39 -0.77
C ILE A 16 -0.62 -2.54 -1.76
N ALA A 17 -1.09 -3.75 -1.45
CA ALA A 17 -0.94 -4.91 -2.32
C ALA A 17 -1.66 -4.72 -3.67
N VAL A 18 -2.88 -4.18 -3.66
CA VAL A 18 -3.64 -3.87 -4.88
C VAL A 18 -2.92 -2.80 -5.72
N ALA A 19 -2.46 -1.72 -5.09
CA ALA A 19 -1.73 -0.66 -5.78
C ALA A 19 -0.44 -1.19 -6.43
N LYS A 20 0.33 -2.02 -5.71
CA LYS A 20 1.53 -2.69 -6.24
C LYS A 20 1.22 -3.60 -7.42
N ALA A 21 0.14 -4.39 -7.36
CA ALA A 21 -0.28 -5.24 -8.47
C ALA A 21 -0.63 -4.40 -9.72
N ASN A 22 -1.30 -3.27 -9.54
CA ASN A 22 -1.59 -2.35 -10.65
C ASN A 22 -0.31 -1.76 -11.25
N VAL A 23 0.64 -1.29 -10.42
CA VAL A 23 1.95 -0.80 -10.90
C VAL A 23 2.70 -1.88 -11.67
N ASP A 24 2.69 -3.11 -11.16
CA ASP A 24 3.32 -4.25 -11.81
C ASP A 24 2.74 -4.53 -13.21
N VAL A 25 1.43 -4.34 -13.40
CA VAL A 25 0.81 -4.43 -14.73
C VAL A 25 1.37 -3.38 -15.68
N TYR A 26 1.54 -2.13 -15.23
CA TYR A 26 2.13 -1.07 -16.05
C TYR A 26 3.62 -1.27 -16.34
N VAL A 27 4.38 -1.82 -15.39
CA VAL A 27 5.85 -1.96 -15.50
C VAL A 27 6.27 -3.27 -16.19
N LYS A 28 5.52 -4.36 -15.99
CA LYS A 28 5.83 -5.70 -16.54
C LYS A 28 4.99 -6.06 -17.76
N GLY A 29 3.91 -5.32 -18.03
CA GLY A 29 2.97 -5.57 -19.12
C GLY A 29 3.49 -5.09 -20.48
N SER A 30 4.29 -5.94 -21.12
CA SER A 30 4.48 -5.94 -22.56
C SER A 30 3.16 -6.25 -23.28
N VAL A 31 2.72 -5.32 -24.15
CA VAL A 31 1.76 -5.52 -25.26
C VAL A 31 0.32 -5.87 -24.86
N GLY A 32 -0.60 -4.89 -24.90
CA GLY A 32 -2.04 -5.17 -25.08
C GLY A 32 -3.06 -4.34 -24.29
N ILE A 33 -2.64 -3.52 -23.31
CA ILE A 33 -3.53 -2.50 -22.74
C ILE A 33 -3.33 -1.25 -23.59
N GLY A 34 -4.15 -1.14 -24.64
CA GLY A 34 -4.04 -0.10 -25.65
C GLY A 34 -3.86 1.29 -25.06
N GLU A 35 -2.93 2.05 -25.64
CA GLU A 35 -3.01 3.50 -25.84
C GLU A 35 -3.64 4.31 -24.69
N HIS A 36 -3.05 4.28 -23.49
CA HIS A 36 -3.22 5.39 -22.55
C HIS A 36 -1.97 6.27 -22.59
N PRO A 37 -2.05 7.55 -22.99
CA PRO A 37 -0.89 8.44 -23.04
C PRO A 37 -0.27 8.72 -21.65
N ASP A 38 -1.01 8.44 -20.56
CA ASP A 38 -0.65 8.87 -19.21
C ASP A 38 -0.28 7.69 -18.28
N ILE A 39 0.52 6.73 -18.77
CA ILE A 39 1.01 5.59 -17.96
C ILE A 39 1.70 6.08 -16.67
N VAL A 40 2.44 7.19 -16.76
CA VAL A 40 3.13 7.78 -15.61
C VAL A 40 2.14 8.34 -14.59
N GLU A 41 1.09 9.04 -15.00
CA GLU A 41 0.06 9.58 -14.10
C GLU A 41 -0.74 8.46 -13.41
N ALA A 42 -1.02 7.38 -14.15
CA ALA A 42 -1.66 6.20 -13.59
C ALA A 42 -0.79 5.52 -12.52
N VAL A 43 0.52 5.41 -12.78
CA VAL A 43 1.50 4.90 -11.80
C VAL A 43 1.61 5.85 -10.60
N GLU A 44 1.72 7.16 -10.81
CA GLU A 44 1.77 8.17 -9.74
C GLU A 44 0.55 8.06 -8.82
N THR A 45 -0.64 7.89 -9.38
CA THR A 45 -1.86 7.68 -8.60
C THR A 45 -1.77 6.43 -7.72
N GLN A 46 -1.16 5.33 -8.19
CA GLN A 46 -0.97 4.15 -7.36
C GLN A 46 0.11 4.37 -6.28
N ILE A 47 1.19 5.09 -6.61
CA ILE A 47 2.24 5.43 -5.64
C ILE A 47 1.68 6.31 -4.51
N ASN A 48 0.82 7.29 -4.84
CA ASN A 48 0.16 8.12 -3.82
C ASN A 48 -0.70 7.29 -2.86
N LYS A 49 -1.43 6.27 -3.37
CA LYS A 49 -2.19 5.34 -2.50
C LYS A 49 -1.28 4.54 -1.57
N ILE A 50 -0.12 4.11 -2.05
CA ILE A 50 0.86 3.40 -1.24
C ILE A 50 1.39 4.32 -0.14
N ALA A 51 1.86 5.51 -0.50
CA ALA A 51 2.41 6.49 0.44
C ALA A 51 1.39 6.86 1.53
N GLU A 52 0.15 7.17 1.15
CA GLU A 52 -0.90 7.47 2.12
C GLU A 52 -1.20 6.30 3.07
N ALA A 53 -1.18 5.07 2.58
CA ALA A 53 -1.43 3.89 3.41
C ALA A 53 -0.27 3.62 4.37
N GLU A 54 0.97 3.78 3.90
CA GLU A 54 2.18 3.66 4.71
C GLU A 54 2.22 4.72 5.81
N ASP A 55 1.90 5.98 5.51
CA ASP A 55 1.80 7.07 6.49
C ASP A 55 0.75 6.78 7.57
N LYS A 56 -0.42 6.27 7.18
CA LYS A 56 -1.50 5.89 8.12
C LYS A 56 -1.04 4.74 9.03
N ILE A 57 -0.37 3.73 8.48
CA ILE A 57 0.18 2.62 9.25
C ILE A 57 1.23 3.13 10.24
N GLU A 58 2.16 3.99 9.81
CA GLU A 58 3.21 4.52 10.69
C GLU A 58 2.64 5.44 11.77
N ALA A 59 1.61 6.24 11.47
CA ALA A 59 0.88 7.01 12.48
C ALA A 59 0.24 6.10 13.52
N ILE A 60 -0.40 5.00 13.10
CA ILE A 60 -0.96 4.00 14.03
C ILE A 60 0.15 3.39 14.90
N HIS A 61 1.28 3.03 14.30
CA HIS A 61 2.41 2.46 15.01
C HIS A 61 3.01 3.43 16.03
N SER A 62 3.16 4.71 15.65
CA SER A 62 3.81 5.75 16.45
C SER A 62 2.94 6.20 17.63
N HIS A 63 1.63 6.32 17.44
CA HIS A 63 0.71 6.82 18.47
C HIS A 63 0.11 5.71 19.35
N PHE A 64 0.04 4.48 18.86
CA PHE A 64 -0.63 3.37 19.56
C PHE A 64 0.28 2.17 19.85
N GLY A 65 1.59 2.28 19.58
CA GLY A 65 2.62 1.37 20.12
C GLY A 65 2.65 -0.03 19.49
N TRP A 66 2.62 -0.12 18.16
CA TRP A 66 2.60 -1.42 17.45
C TRP A 66 3.99 -2.03 17.15
N LYS A 67 5.08 -1.26 17.29
CA LYS A 67 6.44 -1.66 16.90
C LYS A 67 7.16 -2.67 17.83
N ASN A 68 6.46 -3.40 18.70
CA ASN A 68 7.13 -4.20 19.75
C ASN A 68 6.59 -5.63 19.97
N LYS A 69 6.50 -6.45 18.91
CA LYS A 69 6.27 -7.92 19.05
C LYS A 69 7.04 -8.82 18.07
N ILE A 70 8.24 -8.43 17.64
CA ILE A 70 9.17 -9.36 16.94
C ILE A 70 10.58 -9.23 17.52
N LYS A 71 10.74 -9.39 18.84
CA LYS A 71 12.06 -9.68 19.45
C LYS A 71 12.03 -10.60 20.68
N ASP A 72 10.88 -11.24 20.98
CA ASP A 72 10.80 -12.22 22.06
C ASP A 72 10.27 -13.56 21.52
N LYS A 73 11.15 -14.27 20.79
CA LYS A 73 11.22 -15.74 20.76
C LYS A 73 12.64 -16.17 20.43
#